data_AF-A0A851AGG8-F1
#
_entry.id   AF-A0A851AGG8-F1
#
_cell.length_a   1.000
_cell.length_b   1.000
_cell.length_c   1.000
_cell.angle_alpha   90.00
_cell.angle_beta   90.00
_cell.angle_gamma   90.00
#
_symmetry.space_group_name_H-M   'P 1'
#
loop_
_entity.id
_entity.type
_entity.pdbx_description
1 polymer ?
#
loop_
_entity_poly.entity_id
_entity_poly.type
_entity_poly.pdbx_seq_one_letter_code
_entity_poly.pdbx_strand_id
1 'polypeptide(L)'
;MREAQRTAPSIIYIPHIHLWWEAIGATLKATFTRLLQNIPTFAPVLLLATPDVCHSDLPKEIKELFFNDHEVFKIQLPNSDERRMFFEDLILNQAAKPPPSKNNAAWQTLEVLPVAPPPKPRQLTEKEIRQLEEHEEDTLRELRIFLRDVTHRLAIDRRFRAFTKPVDPEEV
;
A
#
# COMPACT_ATOMS: atom_id res chain seq x y z
N MET A 1 40.65 10.96 4.57
CA MET A 1 41.79 10.29 5.25
C MET A 1 42.51 11.16 6.26
N ARG A 2 42.72 12.47 6.01
CA ARG A 2 43.25 13.39 7.04
C ARG A 2 42.45 13.35 8.36
N GLU A 3 41.13 13.30 8.26
CA GLU A 3 40.26 13.24 9.44
C GLU A 3 40.49 11.97 10.26
N ALA A 4 40.58 10.80 9.61
CA ALA A 4 40.88 9.54 10.29
C ALA A 4 42.25 9.58 11.01
N GLN A 5 43.25 10.24 10.43
CA GLN A 5 44.55 10.44 11.09
C GLN A 5 44.44 11.40 12.29
N ARG A 6 43.60 12.44 12.19
CA ARG A 6 43.38 13.44 13.24
C ARG A 6 42.65 12.87 14.45
N THR A 7 41.72 11.94 14.23
CA THR A 7 40.89 11.32 15.27
C THR A 7 41.37 9.93 15.69
N ALA A 8 42.63 9.59 15.37
CA ALA A 8 43.19 8.30 15.70
C ALA A 8 43.16 8.03 17.23
N PRO A 9 42.84 6.81 17.69
CA PRO A 9 42.60 5.60 16.91
C PRO A 9 41.25 5.62 16.17
N SER A 10 41.24 5.27 14.89
CA SER A 10 40.05 5.37 14.04
C SER A 10 39.94 4.24 13.01
N ILE A 11 38.73 4.05 12.46
CA ILE A 11 38.43 3.04 11.44
C ILE A 11 37.88 3.72 10.20
N ILE A 12 38.45 3.40 9.04
CA ILE A 12 37.91 3.73 7.72
C ILE A 12 37.14 2.49 7.24
N TYR A 13 35.82 2.54 7.28
CA TYR A 13 34.96 1.45 6.83
C TYR A 13 34.45 1.68 5.40
N ILE A 14 34.64 0.69 4.52
CA ILE A 14 34.21 0.71 3.12
C ILE A 14 33.36 -0.52 2.82
N PRO A 15 32.02 -0.39 2.88
CA PRO A 15 31.14 -1.49 2.51
C PRO A 15 31.15 -1.71 1.00
N HIS A 16 30.94 -2.95 0.57
CA HIS A 16 30.79 -3.35 -0.83
C HIS A 16 31.88 -2.77 -1.75
N ILE A 17 33.15 -2.86 -1.32
CA ILE A 17 34.27 -2.13 -1.94
C ILE A 17 34.40 -2.35 -3.45
N HIS A 18 34.06 -3.54 -3.94
CA HIS A 18 34.05 -3.90 -5.36
C HIS A 18 33.12 -3.00 -6.20
N LEU A 19 31.88 -2.74 -5.74
CA LEU A 19 30.93 -1.87 -6.43
C LEU A 19 31.42 -0.42 -6.47
N TRP A 20 31.95 0.06 -5.34
CA TRP A 20 32.51 1.40 -5.26
C TRP A 20 33.69 1.54 -6.24
N TRP A 21 34.57 0.54 -6.29
CA TRP A 21 35.72 0.52 -7.19
C TRP A 21 35.29 0.51 -8.67
N GLU A 22 34.24 -0.22 -9.04
CA GLU A 22 33.74 -0.23 -10.41
C GLU A 22 33.09 1.10 -10.82
N ALA A 23 32.39 1.76 -9.89
CA ALA A 23 31.67 3.00 -10.16
C ALA A 23 32.59 4.22 -10.35
N ILE A 24 33.81 4.20 -9.78
CA ILE A 24 34.72 5.35 -9.83
C ILE A 24 35.73 5.27 -10.98
N GLY A 25 36.06 6.44 -11.55
CA GLY A 25 37.07 6.56 -12.60
C GLY A 25 38.51 6.34 -12.10
N ALA A 26 39.42 6.05 -13.03
CA ALA A 26 40.85 5.76 -12.75
C ALA A 26 41.55 6.85 -11.93
N THR A 27 41.26 8.14 -12.19
CA THR A 27 41.82 9.27 -11.45
C THR A 27 41.46 9.22 -9.97
N LEU A 28 40.21 8.87 -9.64
CA LEU A 28 39.75 8.79 -8.26
C LEU A 28 40.33 7.56 -7.55
N LYS A 29 40.44 6.41 -8.23
CA LYS A 29 41.15 5.23 -7.72
C LYS A 29 42.59 5.55 -7.34
N ALA A 30 43.34 6.15 -8.25
CA ALA A 30 44.73 6.54 -8.02
C ALA A 30 44.87 7.53 -6.85
N THR A 31 43.96 8.51 -6.77
CA THR A 31 43.93 9.49 -5.68
C THR A 31 43.65 8.81 -4.34
N PHE A 32 42.68 7.91 -4.30
CA PHE A 32 42.34 7.14 -3.10
C PHE A 32 43.50 6.27 -2.62
N THR A 33 44.10 5.47 -3.50
CA THR A 33 45.26 4.63 -3.17
C THR A 33 46.42 5.47 -2.66
N ARG A 34 46.69 6.62 -3.28
CA ARG A 34 47.73 7.54 -2.81
C ARG A 34 47.43 8.12 -1.43
N LEU A 35 46.16 8.43 -1.13
CA LEU A 35 45.76 8.90 0.19
C LEU A 35 45.94 7.83 1.27
N LEU A 36 45.71 6.56 0.95
CA LEU A 36 46.00 5.43 1.84
C LEU A 36 47.49 5.27 2.11
N GLN A 37 48.30 5.28 1.04
CA GLN A 37 49.76 5.15 1.13
C GLN A 37 50.43 6.29 1.91
N ASN A 38 49.79 7.46 1.96
CA ASN A 38 50.26 8.61 2.74
C ASN A 38 49.93 8.52 4.24
N ILE A 39 49.17 7.51 4.69
CA ILE A 39 48.94 7.31 6.12
C ILE A 39 50.23 6.77 6.74
N PRO A 40 50.80 7.44 7.77
CA PRO A 40 51.99 6.93 8.43
C PRO A 40 51.75 5.55 9.04
N THR A 41 52.71 4.64 8.92
CA THR A 41 52.59 3.24 9.41
C THR A 41 52.40 3.13 10.92
N PHE A 42 52.78 4.16 11.68
CA PHE A 42 52.58 4.24 13.13
C PHE A 42 51.22 4.84 13.53
N ALA A 43 50.45 5.38 12.58
CA ALA A 43 49.15 5.95 12.88
C ALA A 43 48.12 4.81 13.11
N PRO A 44 47.38 4.79 14.24
CA PRO A 44 46.43 3.73 14.53
C PRO A 44 45.12 3.93 13.75
N VAL A 45 45.19 3.75 12.43
CA VAL A 45 44.06 3.85 11.51
C VAL A 45 43.84 2.50 10.85
N LEU A 46 42.70 1.86 11.12
CA LEU A 46 42.32 0.59 10.53
C LEU A 46 41.51 0.82 9.26
N LEU A 47 41.93 0.23 8.13
CA LEU A 47 41.11 0.13 6.93
C LEU A 47 40.32 -1.18 6.99
N LEU A 48 38.99 -1.08 7.02
CA LEU A 48 38.09 -2.24 6.98
C LEU A 48 37.23 -2.15 5.73
N ALA A 49 37.31 -3.16 4.86
CA ALA A 49 36.51 -3.23 3.65
C ALA A 49 35.76 -4.56 3.57
N THR A 50 34.53 -4.54 3.09
CA THR A 50 33.73 -5.76 2.87
C THR A 50 33.37 -5.90 1.40
N PRO A 51 33.59 -7.08 0.79
CA PRO A 51 33.05 -7.43 -0.52
C PRO A 51 31.87 -8.40 -0.39
N ASP A 52 31.00 -8.43 -1.40
CA ASP A 52 29.94 -9.46 -1.53
C ASP A 52 30.32 -10.60 -2.48
N VAL A 53 31.53 -10.54 -3.03
CA VAL A 53 32.08 -11.50 -3.97
C VAL A 53 33.25 -12.26 -3.35
N CYS A 54 33.58 -13.40 -3.94
CA CYS A 54 34.75 -14.16 -3.50
C CYS A 54 36.03 -13.33 -3.70
N HIS A 55 37.01 -13.51 -2.80
CA HIS A 55 38.29 -12.81 -2.89
C HIS A 55 38.95 -12.99 -4.27
N SER A 56 38.79 -14.17 -4.90
CA SER A 56 39.28 -14.47 -6.26
C SER A 56 38.74 -13.52 -7.33
N ASP A 57 37.54 -12.98 -7.15
CA ASP A 57 36.82 -12.22 -8.17
C ASP A 57 37.03 -10.71 -8.01
N LEU A 58 37.71 -10.29 -6.94
CA LEU A 58 38.02 -8.88 -6.72
C LEU A 58 39.01 -8.35 -7.77
N PRO A 59 38.86 -7.08 -8.18
CA PRO A 59 39.87 -6.36 -8.96
C PRO A 59 41.25 -6.45 -8.32
N LYS A 60 42.29 -6.58 -9.15
CA LYS A 60 43.68 -6.74 -8.70
C LYS A 60 44.11 -5.59 -7.79
N GLU A 61 43.70 -4.37 -8.11
CA GLU A 61 44.03 -3.17 -7.37
C GLU A 61 43.44 -3.19 -5.95
N ILE A 62 42.30 -3.85 -5.74
CA ILE A 62 41.72 -4.02 -4.40
C ILE A 62 42.50 -5.07 -3.62
N LYS A 63 42.88 -6.19 -4.26
CA LYS A 63 43.71 -7.23 -3.63
C LYS A 63 45.07 -6.68 -3.22
N GLU A 64 45.65 -5.78 -4.02
CA GLU A 64 46.92 -5.11 -3.72
C GLU A 64 46.85 -4.16 -2.51
N LEU A 65 45.64 -3.70 -2.12
CA LEU A 65 45.46 -2.95 -0.88
C LEU A 65 45.57 -3.82 0.39
N PHE A 66 45.33 -5.13 0.26
CA PHE A 66 45.31 -6.11 1.35
C PHE A 66 46.24 -7.28 1.00
N PHE A 67 47.54 -6.99 0.98
CA PHE A 67 48.56 -7.89 0.42
C PHE A 67 48.81 -9.13 1.30
N ASN A 68 48.66 -9.02 2.62
CA ASN A 68 49.00 -10.12 3.51
C ASN A 68 47.81 -11.05 3.72
N ASP A 69 48.04 -12.37 3.76
CA ASP A 69 46.99 -13.36 4.05
C ASP A 69 46.30 -13.13 5.41
N HIS A 70 46.99 -12.47 6.35
CA HIS A 70 46.44 -12.10 7.65
C HIS A 70 45.49 -10.88 7.61
N GLU A 71 45.44 -10.14 6.51
CA GLU A 71 44.56 -8.98 6.32
C GLU A 71 43.20 -9.35 5.71
N VAL A 72 43.07 -10.58 5.19
CA VAL A 72 41.86 -11.07 4.54
C VAL A 72 41.18 -12.11 5.42
N PHE A 73 39.97 -11.80 5.90
CA PHE A 73 39.17 -12.72 6.68
C PHE A 73 37.98 -13.26 5.88
N LYS A 74 37.93 -14.58 5.68
CA LYS A 74 36.79 -15.24 5.02
C LYS A 74 35.75 -15.66 6.06
N ILE A 75 34.62 -14.97 6.06
CA ILE A 75 33.44 -15.36 6.83
C ILE A 75 32.91 -16.68 6.29
N GLN A 76 32.78 -17.68 7.16
CA GLN A 76 32.23 -18.98 6.82
C GLN A 76 30.71 -18.97 6.96
N LEU A 77 30.04 -19.86 6.24
CA LEU A 77 28.62 -20.11 6.43
C LEU A 77 28.39 -20.73 7.82
N PRO A 78 27.34 -20.30 8.55
CA PRO A 78 27.08 -20.82 9.87
C PRO A 78 26.75 -22.31 9.80
N ASN A 79 27.31 -23.09 10.72
CA ASN A 79 27.08 -24.53 10.82
C ASN A 79 25.70 -24.84 11.44
N SER A 80 25.35 -26.14 11.53
CA SER A 80 24.03 -26.54 12.03
C SER A 80 23.78 -26.13 13.49
N ASP A 81 24.80 -26.19 14.34
CA ASP A 81 24.69 -25.83 15.75
C ASP A 81 24.57 -24.32 15.95
N GLU A 82 25.35 -23.53 15.20
CA GLU A 82 25.26 -22.07 15.20
C GLU A 82 23.88 -21.59 14.74
N ARG A 83 23.34 -22.20 13.67
CA ARG A 83 21.96 -21.92 13.22
C ARG A 83 20.94 -22.31 14.29
N ARG A 84 21.08 -23.48 14.91
CA ARG A 84 20.20 -23.93 15.98
C ARG A 84 20.20 -22.96 17.15
N MET A 85 21.38 -22.54 17.60
CA MET A 85 21.55 -21.57 18.69
C MET A 85 20.98 -20.20 18.34
N PHE A 86 21.19 -19.71 17.12
CA PHE A 86 20.65 -18.43 16.66
C PHE A 86 19.10 -18.41 16.69
N PHE A 87 18.46 -19.50 16.28
CA PHE A 87 17.00 -19.60 16.22
C PHE A 87 16.33 -20.15 17.49
N GLU A 88 17.11 -20.55 18.49
CA GLU A 88 16.59 -21.19 19.70
C GLU A 88 15.55 -20.32 20.42
N ASP A 89 15.88 -19.05 20.68
CA ASP A 89 14.96 -18.12 21.35
C ASP A 89 13.71 -17.84 20.52
N LEU A 90 13.86 -17.70 19.20
CA LEU A 90 12.73 -17.48 18.30
C LEU A 90 11.73 -18.64 18.36
N ILE A 91 12.23 -19.87 18.27
CA ILE A 91 11.41 -21.08 18.21
C ILE A 91 10.84 -21.44 19.58
N LEU A 92 11.65 -21.38 20.64
CA LEU A 92 11.23 -21.85 21.96
C LEU A 92 10.47 -20.79 22.75
N ASN A 93 10.88 -19.52 22.68
CA ASN A 93 10.34 -18.47 23.54
C ASN A 93 9.40 -17.55 22.77
N GLN A 94 9.83 -16.99 21.64
CA GLN A 94 9.04 -15.98 20.94
C GLN A 94 7.81 -16.56 20.26
N ALA A 95 7.92 -17.73 19.62
CA ALA A 95 6.79 -18.39 18.98
C ALA A 95 5.70 -18.84 19.97
N ALA A 96 6.09 -19.11 21.23
CA ALA A 96 5.16 -19.48 22.30
C ALA A 96 4.52 -18.27 23.00
N LYS A 97 5.02 -17.04 22.77
CA LYS A 97 4.44 -15.85 23.38
C LYS A 97 3.04 -15.60 22.81
N PRO A 98 2.01 -15.49 23.66
CA PRO A 98 0.69 -15.09 23.19
C PRO A 98 0.78 -13.68 22.56
N PRO A 99 -0.03 -13.39 21.53
CA PRO A 99 -0.08 -12.06 20.96
C PRO A 99 -0.37 -11.04 22.07
N PRO A 100 0.20 -9.82 21.99
CA PRO A 100 0.01 -8.81 23.02
C PRO A 100 -1.49 -8.59 23.23
N SER A 101 -1.92 -8.74 24.49
CA SER A 101 -3.33 -8.59 24.86
C SER A 101 -3.80 -7.18 24.50
N LYS A 102 -4.83 -7.10 23.65
CA LYS A 102 -5.54 -5.85 23.35
C LYS A 102 -6.40 -5.36 24.52
N ASN A 103 -6.27 -5.92 25.73
CA ASN A 103 -7.11 -5.54 26.86
C ASN A 103 -7.08 -4.03 27.11
N ASN A 104 -5.96 -3.32 26.93
CA ASN A 104 -5.96 -1.87 27.16
C ASN A 104 -6.73 -1.06 26.10
N ALA A 105 -6.98 -1.61 24.90
CA ALA A 105 -7.80 -0.97 23.87
C ALA A 105 -9.30 -1.22 24.07
N ALA A 106 -9.67 -2.32 24.75
CA ALA A 106 -11.06 -2.63 25.07
C ALA A 106 -11.60 -1.80 26.25
N TRP A 107 -10.72 -1.28 27.11
CA TRP A 107 -11.09 -0.47 28.28
C TRP A 107 -11.01 1.04 28.02
N GLN A 108 -10.43 1.45 26.90
CA GLN A 108 -10.62 2.81 26.40
C GLN A 108 -11.95 2.84 25.66
N THR A 109 -12.98 3.35 26.31
CA THR A 109 -14.24 3.69 25.65
C THR A 109 -13.91 4.65 24.51
N LEU A 110 -13.85 4.14 23.29
CA LEU A 110 -13.65 4.96 22.10
C LEU A 110 -14.83 5.94 22.03
N GLU A 111 -14.52 7.22 21.80
CA GLU A 111 -15.54 8.25 21.65
C GLU A 111 -16.47 7.85 20.48
N VAL A 112 -17.77 7.74 20.77
CA VAL A 112 -18.77 7.39 19.77
C VAL A 112 -18.89 8.58 18.83
N LEU A 113 -18.30 8.45 17.64
CA LEU A 113 -18.44 9.46 16.60
C LEU A 113 -19.89 9.52 16.12
N PRO A 114 -20.44 10.73 15.90
CA PRO A 114 -21.79 10.87 15.38
C PRO A 114 -21.88 10.24 13.99
N VAL A 115 -22.95 9.48 13.77
CA VAL A 115 -23.25 8.88 12.45
C VAL A 115 -23.41 10.02 11.45
N ALA A 116 -22.66 9.95 10.35
CA ALA A 116 -22.76 10.94 9.29
C ALA A 116 -24.23 11.01 8.79
N PRO A 117 -24.80 12.20 8.60
CA PRO A 117 -26.14 12.32 8.06
C PRO A 117 -26.21 11.65 6.68
N PRO A 118 -27.30 10.93 6.37
CA PRO A 118 -27.43 10.25 5.09
C PRO A 118 -27.31 11.25 3.94
N PRO A 119 -26.71 10.86 2.80
CA PRO A 119 -26.65 11.72 1.63
C PRO A 119 -28.06 12.15 1.22
N LYS A 120 -28.21 13.42 0.82
CA LYS A 120 -29.51 13.94 0.40
C LYS A 120 -30.09 13.06 -0.71
N PRO A 121 -31.40 12.74 -0.69
CA PRO A 121 -32.05 12.03 -1.78
C PRO A 121 -31.75 12.70 -3.11
N ARG A 122 -31.46 11.90 -4.14
CA ARG A 122 -31.19 12.40 -5.49
C ARG A 122 -32.40 13.22 -5.95
N GLN A 123 -32.20 14.50 -6.22
CA GLN A 123 -33.19 15.35 -6.85
C GLN A 123 -33.17 15.08 -8.36
N LEU A 124 -34.34 14.90 -8.96
CA LEU A 124 -34.47 14.79 -10.40
C LEU A 124 -34.04 16.11 -11.04
N THR A 125 -33.27 16.03 -12.12
CA THR A 125 -32.91 17.18 -12.94
C THR A 125 -34.15 17.74 -13.65
N GLU A 126 -34.15 19.02 -14.02
CA GLU A 126 -35.28 19.64 -14.74
C GLU A 126 -35.69 18.88 -16.01
N LYS A 127 -34.72 18.21 -16.67
CA LYS A 127 -35.00 17.37 -17.84
C LYS A 127 -35.76 16.09 -17.47
N GLU A 128 -35.36 15.42 -16.38
CA GLU A 128 -36.03 14.22 -15.88
C GLU A 128 -37.45 14.55 -15.38
N ILE A 129 -37.65 15.72 -14.76
CA ILE A 129 -38.98 16.20 -14.35
C ILE A 129 -39.90 16.37 -15.56
N ARG A 130 -39.44 17.06 -16.61
CA ARG A 130 -40.24 17.26 -17.82
C ARG A 130 -40.60 15.95 -18.52
N GLN A 131 -39.67 15.00 -18.57
CA GLN A 131 -39.94 13.67 -19.15
C GLN A 131 -40.98 12.90 -18.33
N LEU A 132 -40.94 13.03 -17.00
CA LEU A 132 -41.93 12.41 -16.13
C LEU A 132 -43.32 13.02 -16.35
N GLU A 133 -43.42 14.35 -16.40
CA GLU A 133 -44.68 15.06 -16.66
C GLU A 133 -45.29 14.68 -18.02
N GLU A 134 -44.47 14.59 -19.07
CA GLU A 134 -44.92 14.18 -20.41
C GLU A 134 -45.46 12.73 -20.39
N HIS A 135 -44.76 11.82 -19.71
CA HIS A 135 -45.19 10.44 -19.57
C HIS A 135 -46.49 10.29 -18.76
N GLU A 136 -46.64 11.08 -17.69
CA GLU A 136 -47.87 11.10 -16.88
C GLU A 136 -49.07 11.62 -17.69
N GLU A 137 -48.89 12.70 -18.47
CA GLU A 137 -49.93 13.21 -19.36
C GLU A 137 -50.33 12.22 -20.45
N ASP A 138 -49.34 11.55 -21.06
CA ASP A 138 -49.60 10.50 -22.05
C ASP A 138 -50.39 9.33 -21.42
N THR A 139 -49.98 8.89 -20.23
CA THR A 139 -50.67 7.81 -19.50
C THR A 139 -52.10 8.21 -19.13
N LEU A 140 -52.31 9.45 -18.68
CA LEU A 140 -53.65 9.98 -18.37
C LEU A 140 -54.51 10.07 -19.63
N ARG A 141 -53.93 10.46 -20.76
CA ARG A 141 -54.62 10.50 -22.05
C ARG A 141 -55.06 9.11 -22.48
N GLU A 142 -54.18 8.11 -22.40
CA GLU A 142 -54.53 6.71 -22.68
C GLU A 142 -55.65 6.21 -21.77
N LEU A 143 -55.56 6.48 -20.46
CA LEU A 143 -56.58 6.11 -19.49
C LEU A 143 -57.93 6.75 -19.82
N ARG A 144 -57.96 8.03 -20.20
CA ARG A 144 -59.20 8.72 -20.62
C ARG A 144 -59.81 8.10 -21.86
N ILE A 145 -59.00 7.74 -22.86
CA ILE A 145 -59.48 7.07 -24.08
C ILE A 145 -60.07 5.71 -23.71
N PHE A 146 -59.34 4.91 -22.92
CA PHE A 146 -59.79 3.59 -22.50
C PHE A 146 -61.12 3.65 -21.73
N LEU A 147 -61.23 4.55 -20.75
CA LEU A 147 -62.44 4.71 -19.96
C LEU A 147 -63.62 5.18 -20.83
N ARG A 148 -63.38 6.08 -21.79
CA ARG A 148 -64.42 6.50 -22.75
C ARG A 148 -64.92 5.32 -23.61
N ASP A 149 -64.02 4.46 -24.05
CA ASP A 149 -64.40 3.30 -24.86
C ASP A 149 -65.14 2.25 -24.02
N VAL A 150 -64.78 2.10 -22.74
CA VAL A 150 -65.53 1.28 -21.78
C VAL A 150 -66.92 1.85 -21.55
N THR A 151 -67.06 3.14 -21.24
CA THR A 151 -68.36 3.77 -20.96
C THR A 151 -69.27 3.77 -22.19
N HIS A 152 -68.73 4.02 -23.37
CA HIS A 152 -69.48 3.94 -24.62
C HIS A 152 -70.02 2.53 -24.89
N ARG A 153 -69.19 1.48 -24.68
CA ARG A 153 -69.65 0.08 -24.81
C ARG A 153 -70.76 -0.25 -23.81
N LEU A 154 -70.61 0.17 -22.56
CA LEU A 154 -71.63 -0.02 -21.52
C LEU A 154 -72.93 0.74 -21.85
N ALA A 155 -72.83 1.91 -22.49
CA ALA A 155 -73.98 2.72 -22.85
C ALA A 155 -74.85 2.11 -23.96
N ILE A 156 -74.24 1.39 -24.90
CA ILE A 156 -74.93 0.78 -26.05
C ILE A 156 -75.52 -0.59 -25.69
N ASP A 157 -74.89 -1.32 -24.75
CA ASP A 157 -75.35 -2.64 -24.35
C ASP A 157 -76.69 -2.55 -23.60
N ARG A 158 -77.75 -3.13 -24.20
CA ARG A 158 -79.12 -3.10 -23.68
C ARG A 158 -79.23 -3.67 -22.27
N ARG A 159 -78.34 -4.57 -21.86
CA ARG A 159 -78.34 -5.16 -20.51
C ARG A 159 -78.05 -4.12 -19.43
N PHE A 160 -77.28 -3.08 -19.74
CA PHE A 160 -76.85 -2.07 -18.78
C PHE A 160 -77.60 -0.74 -18.93
N ARG A 161 -78.65 -0.69 -19.76
CA ARG A 161 -79.39 0.54 -20.06
C ARG A 161 -79.93 1.26 -18.81
N ALA A 162 -80.31 0.51 -17.78
CA ALA A 162 -80.76 1.09 -16.50
C ALA A 162 -79.71 1.98 -15.82
N PHE A 163 -78.42 1.75 -16.07
CA PHE A 163 -77.30 2.50 -15.49
C PHE A 163 -76.79 3.65 -16.37
N THR A 164 -77.41 3.86 -17.54
CA THR A 164 -76.99 4.91 -18.49
C THR A 164 -77.70 6.24 -18.29
N LYS A 165 -78.79 6.23 -17.53
CA LYS A 165 -79.50 7.43 -17.10
C LYS A 165 -79.21 7.67 -15.62
N PRO A 166 -79.14 8.94 -15.17
CA PRO A 166 -79.08 9.23 -13.75
C PRO A 166 -80.31 8.63 -13.06
N VAL A 167 -80.10 8.02 -11.90
CA VAL A 167 -81.19 7.50 -11.06
C VAL A 167 -82.01 8.69 -10.57
N ASP A 168 -83.33 8.63 -10.76
CA ASP A 168 -84.24 9.65 -10.25
C ASP A 168 -84.44 9.45 -8.74
N PRO A 169 -84.09 10.42 -7.89
CA PRO A 169 -84.20 10.28 -6.44
C PRO A 169 -85.65 10.24 -5.94
N GLU A 170 -86.67 10.53 -6.76
CA GLU A 170 -88.09 10.47 -6.36
C GLU A 170 -88.73 9.08 -6.54
N GLU A 171 -88.06 8.15 -7.23
CA GLU A 171 -88.55 6.77 -7.48
C GLU A 171 -88.00 5.70 -6.51
N VAL A 172 -87.36 6.10 -5.39
CA VAL A 172 -86.82 5.18 -4.36
C VAL A 172 -87.64 5.22 -3.07
#